data_AF-Q2XSC0-F1
#
_entry.id   AF-Q2XSC0-F1
#
_cell.length_a   1.000
_cell.length_b   1.000
_cell.length_c   1.000
_cell.angle_alpha   90.00
_cell.angle_beta   90.00
_cell.angle_gamma   90.00
#
_symmetry.space_group_name_H-M   'P 1'
#
loop_
_entity.id
_entity.type
_entity.pdbx_description
1 polymer ?
#
loop_
_entity_poly.entity_id
_entity_poly.type
_entity_poly.pdbx_seq_one_letter_code
_entity_poly.pdbx_strand_id
1 'polypeptide(L)'
;RHDSGASIVKVDHVKRELLQDDTIDKFQISAAAGAELFGVQVGITIPAEVMTKYLASKTHSSILTHGGPLYLPVNFTINDWVKQIDQNLVSVDRSGDPLHFIINEYMFPELSISIVTDTAAAVESAIKTYYKMNTHRGCTNRDSPNYNYLANVDDGTCEYNLNATNTNFGGVFQTCNVTGNIDGICDTFLSKNPLTGDFSCPNGFIAVPLFLGHDNKEEVHRTCSKYMIFWSHCETTSNLGTASYQSYWCCPQGGNQSFPGYLFGGLYTTQLPNVVTQHQSCPQYFTAIGIAEDLKICVSDDIENGFQYSIPFGGFFSCQNDNLLAANQNATHCHAVT
;
A
#
# COMPACT_ATOMS: atom_id res chain seq x y z
N ARG A 1 0.58 27.38 -13.09
CA ARG A 1 1.22 27.87 -14.34
C ARG A 1 1.41 26.69 -15.29
N HIS A 2 1.21 26.92 -16.59
CA HIS A 2 1.42 25.91 -17.62
C HIS A 2 2.41 26.49 -18.63
N ASP A 3 3.44 25.71 -18.97
CA ASP A 3 4.33 26.06 -20.07
C ASP A 3 3.83 25.34 -21.32
N SER A 4 3.41 26.13 -22.31
CA SER A 4 2.81 25.63 -23.56
C SER A 4 3.86 25.40 -24.62
N GLY A 5 3.89 24.21 -25.20
CA GLY A 5 4.87 23.82 -26.20
C GLY A 5 4.55 22.47 -26.83
N ALA A 6 5.56 21.87 -27.45
CA ALA A 6 5.55 20.47 -27.86
C ALA A 6 6.90 19.85 -27.48
N SER A 7 6.91 18.53 -27.27
CA SER A 7 8.13 17.78 -26.99
C SER A 7 8.19 16.51 -27.83
N ILE A 8 9.36 16.21 -28.37
CA ILE A 8 9.71 14.89 -28.90
C ILE A 8 10.81 14.31 -28.03
N VAL A 9 10.58 13.10 -27.51
CA VAL A 9 11.46 12.43 -26.56
C VAL A 9 11.74 11.03 -27.08
N LYS A 10 13.02 10.64 -27.11
CA LYS A 10 13.42 9.26 -27.33
C LYS A 10 13.87 8.65 -26.02
N VAL A 11 13.31 7.49 -25.70
CA VAL A 11 13.63 6.73 -24.48
C VAL A 11 14.18 5.38 -24.89
N ASP A 12 15.49 5.23 -24.69
CA ASP A 12 16.21 3.99 -24.91
C ASP A 12 16.57 3.35 -23.56
N HIS A 13 16.30 2.05 -23.43
CA HIS A 13 16.77 1.26 -22.30
C HIS A 13 18.01 0.50 -22.74
N VAL A 14 19.10 0.67 -22.00
CA VAL A 14 20.38 0.02 -22.27
C VAL A 14 20.81 -0.84 -21.09
N LYS A 15 21.54 -1.91 -21.42
CA LYS A 15 22.19 -2.79 -20.45
C LYS A 15 23.12 -2.01 -19.52
N ARG A 16 23.08 -2.31 -18.21
CA ARG A 16 23.90 -1.63 -17.18
C ARG A 16 25.39 -1.81 -17.44
N GLU A 17 25.77 -2.95 -18.02
CA GLU A 17 27.13 -3.30 -18.37
C GLU A 17 27.79 -2.26 -19.28
N LEU A 18 27.02 -1.58 -20.15
CA LEU A 18 27.56 -0.51 -21.00
C LEU A 18 28.05 0.69 -20.16
N LEU A 19 27.34 1.03 -19.09
CA LEU A 19 27.69 2.15 -18.22
C LEU A 19 28.82 1.82 -17.22
N GLN A 20 29.17 0.54 -17.10
CA GLN A 20 30.25 0.02 -16.27
C GLN A 20 31.53 -0.26 -17.07
N ASP A 21 31.51 -0.12 -18.40
CA ASP A 21 32.69 -0.25 -19.24
C ASP A 21 33.56 1.01 -19.11
N ASP A 22 34.61 0.93 -18.30
CA ASP A 22 35.57 2.03 -18.05
C ASP A 22 36.33 2.47 -19.32
N THR A 23 36.26 1.70 -20.42
CA THR A 23 36.88 2.08 -21.70
C THR A 23 36.08 3.09 -22.49
N ILE A 24 34.80 3.32 -22.11
CA ILE A 24 33.88 4.20 -22.83
C ILE A 24 33.51 5.38 -21.93
N ASP A 25 33.72 6.59 -22.43
CA ASP A 25 33.23 7.77 -21.73
C ASP A 25 31.70 7.81 -21.79
N LYS A 26 31.06 8.03 -20.63
CA LYS A 26 29.61 8.21 -20.52
C LYS A 26 29.09 9.33 -21.43
N PHE A 27 29.90 10.35 -21.68
CA PHE A 27 29.59 11.41 -22.65
C PHE A 27 29.44 10.84 -24.07
N GLN A 28 30.28 9.88 -24.49
CA GLN A 28 30.18 9.26 -25.81
C GLN A 28 28.93 8.38 -25.93
N ILE A 29 28.50 7.75 -24.83
CA ILE A 29 27.22 7.00 -24.78
C ILE A 29 26.05 7.98 -24.97
N SER A 30 26.02 9.10 -24.24
CA SER A 30 24.99 10.13 -24.41
C SER A 30 24.99 10.73 -25.82
N ALA A 31 26.17 10.95 -26.41
CA ALA A 31 26.31 11.41 -27.79
C ALA A 31 25.76 10.39 -28.80
N ALA A 32 26.02 9.09 -28.61
CA ALA A 32 25.47 8.03 -29.45
C ALA A 32 23.94 8.00 -29.41
N ALA A 33 23.35 8.11 -28.21
CA ALA A 33 21.90 8.20 -28.04
C ALA A 33 21.29 9.43 -28.76
N GLY A 34 21.92 10.60 -28.61
CA GLY A 34 21.49 11.83 -29.28
C GLY A 34 21.59 11.76 -30.80
N ALA A 35 22.67 11.16 -31.31
CA ALA A 35 22.90 11.01 -32.75
C ALA A 35 21.86 10.11 -33.44
N GLU A 36 21.27 9.17 -32.72
CA GLU A 36 20.25 8.30 -33.28
C GLU A 36 18.88 8.99 -33.44
N LEU A 37 18.63 10.08 -32.70
CA LEU A 37 17.41 10.88 -32.88
C LEU A 37 17.62 12.06 -33.84
N PHE A 38 18.75 12.76 -33.72
CA PHE A 38 18.98 14.03 -34.41
C PHE A 38 20.07 13.98 -35.49
N GLY A 39 20.70 12.82 -35.70
CA GLY A 39 21.94 12.72 -36.47
C GLY A 39 23.15 13.23 -35.69
N VAL A 40 24.35 12.97 -36.22
CA VAL A 40 25.60 13.44 -35.60
C VAL A 40 25.69 14.96 -35.72
N GLN A 41 25.69 15.65 -34.58
CA GLN A 41 25.81 17.10 -34.55
C GLN A 41 27.25 17.57 -34.81
N VAL A 42 27.37 18.78 -35.34
CA VAL A 42 28.67 19.40 -35.67
C VAL A 42 29.50 19.57 -34.40
N GLY A 43 30.74 19.09 -34.43
CA GLY A 43 31.68 19.18 -33.29
C GLY A 43 31.67 17.98 -32.34
N ILE A 44 30.80 16.98 -32.58
CA ILE A 44 30.76 15.75 -31.79
C ILE A 44 31.29 14.58 -32.65
N THR A 45 32.35 13.92 -32.18
CA THR A 45 32.88 12.69 -32.80
C THR A 45 32.50 11.49 -31.95
N ILE A 46 31.78 10.54 -32.55
CA ILE A 46 31.37 9.30 -31.90
C ILE A 46 32.16 8.16 -32.56
N PRO A 47 33.04 7.46 -31.83
CA PRO A 47 33.74 6.30 -32.38
C PRO A 47 32.74 5.22 -32.84
N ALA A 48 33.00 4.60 -33.99
CA ALA A 48 32.11 3.57 -34.54
C ALA A 48 31.92 2.38 -33.59
N GLU A 49 32.96 2.05 -32.81
CA GLU A 49 32.90 1.00 -31.77
C GLU A 49 31.87 1.35 -30.69
N VAL A 50 31.86 2.61 -30.20
CA VAL A 50 30.92 3.07 -29.18
C VAL A 50 29.49 3.01 -29.71
N MET A 51 29.26 3.47 -30.94
CA MET A 51 27.93 3.37 -31.57
C MET A 51 27.47 1.91 -31.69
N THR A 52 28.37 1.01 -32.10
CA THR A 52 28.06 -0.42 -32.23
C THR A 52 27.72 -1.04 -30.88
N LYS A 53 28.52 -0.76 -29.83
CA LYS A 53 28.27 -1.22 -28.46
C LYS A 53 26.95 -0.65 -27.92
N TYR A 54 26.66 0.63 -28.14
CA TYR A 54 25.41 1.26 -27.75
C TYR A 54 24.20 0.55 -28.36
N LEU A 55 24.18 0.37 -29.69
CA LEU A 55 23.10 -0.30 -30.39
C LEU A 55 22.93 -1.76 -29.93
N ALA A 56 24.03 -2.48 -29.70
CA ALA A 56 24.01 -3.85 -29.21
C ALA A 56 23.55 -3.97 -27.74
N SER A 57 23.73 -2.93 -26.93
CA SER A 57 23.32 -2.89 -25.53
C SER A 57 21.83 -2.57 -25.33
N LYS A 58 21.17 -2.09 -26.38
CA LYS A 58 19.79 -1.60 -26.30
C LYS A 58 18.80 -2.76 -26.17
N THR A 59 17.93 -2.66 -25.17
CA THR A 59 16.87 -3.65 -24.91
C THR A 59 15.49 -3.15 -25.31
N HIS A 60 15.27 -1.83 -25.26
CA HIS A 60 14.02 -1.20 -25.66
C HIS A 60 14.28 0.20 -26.23
N SER A 61 13.48 0.62 -27.20
CA SER A 61 13.55 1.96 -27.80
C SER A 61 12.15 2.45 -28.12
N SER A 62 11.85 3.68 -27.72
CA SER A 62 10.55 4.31 -27.99
C SER A 62 10.74 5.79 -28.30
N ILE A 63 9.86 6.33 -29.15
CA ILE A 63 9.78 7.76 -29.43
C ILE A 63 8.39 8.23 -29.04
N LEU A 64 8.35 9.25 -28.20
CA LEU A 64 7.14 9.85 -27.63
C LEU A 64 7.06 11.29 -28.13
N THR A 65 5.91 11.65 -28.69
CA THR A 65 5.62 13.04 -29.08
C THR A 65 4.41 13.55 -28.31
N HIS A 66 4.57 14.70 -27.65
CA HIS A 66 3.51 15.41 -26.95
C HIS A 66 3.30 16.75 -27.63
N GLY A 67 2.11 16.95 -28.22
CA GLY A 67 1.85 18.11 -29.07
C GLY A 67 2.62 18.08 -30.39
N GLY A 68 2.52 19.18 -31.13
CA GLY A 68 3.10 19.34 -32.46
C GLY A 68 2.45 18.43 -33.53
N PRO A 69 3.06 18.36 -34.71
CA PRO A 69 2.59 17.51 -35.80
C PRO A 69 2.89 16.03 -35.52
N LEU A 70 2.19 15.14 -36.23
CA LEU A 70 2.39 13.69 -36.14
C LEU A 70 3.84 13.30 -36.48
N TYR A 71 4.42 12.42 -35.66
CA TYR A 71 5.71 11.81 -35.94
C TYR A 71 5.61 10.78 -37.07
N LEU A 72 6.35 10.99 -38.16
CA LEU A 72 6.36 10.12 -39.34
C LEU A 72 7.79 9.58 -39.60
N PRO A 73 8.13 8.36 -39.15
CA PRO A 73 9.52 7.86 -39.13
C PRO A 73 10.24 7.89 -40.48
N VAL A 74 9.51 7.65 -41.57
CA VAL A 74 10.10 7.45 -42.91
C VAL A 74 10.59 8.76 -43.54
N ASN A 75 10.01 9.91 -43.14
CA ASN A 75 10.32 11.25 -43.70
C ASN A 75 10.45 12.31 -42.59
N PHE A 76 10.88 11.91 -41.40
CA PHE A 76 10.99 12.83 -40.28
C PHE A 76 12.23 13.72 -40.43
N THR A 77 12.04 15.04 -40.35
CA THR A 77 13.14 15.98 -40.06
C THR A 77 12.75 16.83 -38.85
N ILE A 78 13.70 17.03 -37.94
CA ILE A 78 13.45 17.86 -36.75
C ILE A 78 13.08 19.30 -37.13
N ASN A 79 13.66 19.82 -38.21
CA ASN A 79 13.39 21.18 -38.68
C ASN A 79 11.95 21.34 -39.18
N ASP A 80 11.41 20.35 -39.91
CA ASP A 80 10.03 20.43 -40.40
C ASP A 80 9.01 20.14 -39.29
N TRP A 81 9.41 19.36 -38.28
CA TRP A 81 8.63 19.19 -37.07
C TRP A 81 8.54 20.49 -36.27
N VAL A 82 9.67 21.18 -36.04
CA VAL A 82 9.75 22.45 -35.31
C VAL A 82 8.90 23.55 -35.96
N LYS A 83 8.88 23.62 -37.30
CA LYS A 83 8.08 24.61 -38.05
C LYS A 83 6.56 24.49 -37.84
N GLN A 84 6.07 23.36 -37.33
CA GLN A 84 4.64 23.05 -37.20
C GLN A 84 4.22 22.83 -35.74
N ILE A 85 5.08 23.15 -34.77
CA ILE A 85 4.77 23.00 -33.33
C ILE A 85 3.56 23.85 -32.93
N ASP A 86 3.43 25.04 -33.52
CA ASP A 86 2.36 26.01 -33.25
C ASP A 86 0.96 25.48 -33.57
N GLN A 87 0.85 24.45 -34.42
CA GLN A 87 -0.43 23.84 -34.80
C GLN A 87 -1.09 23.06 -33.65
N ASN A 88 -0.32 22.60 -32.67
CA ASN A 88 -0.84 21.76 -31.58
C ASN A 88 0.00 21.92 -30.30
N LEU A 89 -0.18 23.04 -29.61
CA LEU A 89 0.50 23.29 -28.34
C LEU A 89 -0.19 22.55 -27.20
N VAL A 90 0.60 21.84 -26.41
CA VAL A 90 0.17 21.17 -25.18
C VAL A 90 0.92 21.73 -23.98
N SER A 91 0.44 21.45 -22.77
CA SER A 91 1.22 21.73 -21.56
C SER A 91 2.34 20.70 -21.43
N VAL A 92 3.58 21.17 -21.61
CA VAL A 92 4.79 20.35 -21.49
C VAL A 92 5.34 20.35 -20.07
N ASP A 93 5.07 21.41 -19.31
CA ASP A 93 5.37 21.50 -17.88
C ASP A 93 4.22 22.17 -17.12
N ARG A 94 4.10 21.85 -15.84
CA ARG A 94 3.03 22.27 -14.94
C ARG A 94 3.56 22.56 -13.54
N SER A 95 3.10 23.66 -12.97
CA SER A 95 3.30 24.01 -11.56
C SER A 95 2.01 24.53 -10.96
N GLY A 96 1.81 24.28 -9.67
CA GLY A 96 0.62 24.74 -8.96
C GLY A 96 0.70 24.43 -7.48
N ASP A 97 -0.23 25.03 -6.74
CA ASP A 97 -0.39 24.81 -5.32
C ASP A 97 -1.30 23.61 -5.04
N PRO A 98 -1.18 22.99 -3.86
CA PRO A 98 -2.11 21.95 -3.44
C PRO A 98 -3.57 22.42 -3.42
N LEU A 99 -4.51 21.52 -3.66
CA LEU A 99 -5.94 21.85 -3.82
C LEU A 99 -6.55 22.58 -2.61
N HIS A 100 -6.06 22.37 -1.39
CA HIS A 100 -6.61 23.09 -0.23
C HIS A 100 -6.29 24.60 -0.23
N PHE A 101 -5.29 25.06 -1.00
CA PHE A 101 -4.92 26.48 -1.09
C PHE A 101 -5.98 27.34 -1.78
N ILE A 102 -6.80 26.75 -2.67
CA ILE A 102 -7.90 27.48 -3.31
C ILE A 102 -9.08 27.71 -2.36
N ILE A 103 -9.11 27.02 -1.21
CA ILE A 103 -10.14 27.17 -0.18
C ILE A 103 -9.66 28.23 0.81
N ASN A 104 -9.99 29.49 0.52
CA ASN A 104 -9.63 30.63 1.34
C ASN A 104 -10.75 31.69 1.32
N GLU A 105 -10.64 32.66 2.22
CA GLU A 105 -11.67 33.69 2.44
C GLU A 105 -11.95 34.51 1.17
N TYR A 106 -10.94 34.73 0.33
CA TYR A 106 -11.09 35.50 -0.90
C TYR A 106 -11.92 34.77 -1.97
N MET A 107 -11.77 33.44 -2.06
CA MET A 107 -12.50 32.61 -3.01
C MET A 107 -13.92 32.27 -2.54
N PHE A 108 -14.18 32.35 -1.22
CA PHE A 108 -15.47 32.03 -0.61
C PHE A 108 -15.96 33.15 0.34
N PRO A 109 -16.21 34.37 -0.17
CA PRO A 109 -16.51 35.54 0.66
C PRO A 109 -17.86 35.48 1.39
N GLU A 110 -18.79 34.64 0.92
CA GLU A 110 -20.13 34.48 1.50
C GLU A 110 -20.16 33.49 2.68
N LEU A 111 -19.04 32.81 2.96
CA LEU A 111 -18.93 31.82 4.04
C LEU A 111 -18.19 32.40 5.25
N SER A 112 -18.48 31.86 6.43
CA SER A 112 -17.74 32.24 7.64
C SER A 112 -16.30 31.70 7.57
N ILE A 113 -15.37 32.45 8.17
CA ILE A 113 -13.94 32.11 8.23
C ILE A 113 -13.71 30.70 8.81
N SER A 114 -14.49 30.32 9.83
CA SER A 114 -14.41 28.99 10.45
C SER A 114 -14.74 27.91 9.43
N ILE A 115 -15.86 28.04 8.70
CA ILE A 115 -16.28 27.04 7.70
C ILE A 115 -15.20 26.89 6.63
N VAL A 116 -14.66 27.99 6.13
CA VAL A 116 -13.61 27.95 5.08
C VAL A 116 -12.35 27.27 5.60
N THR A 117 -11.90 27.61 6.81
CA THR A 117 -10.69 27.06 7.42
C THR A 117 -10.84 25.56 7.71
N ASP A 118 -11.96 25.16 8.30
CA ASP A 118 -12.28 23.75 8.60
C ASP A 118 -12.38 22.94 7.29
N THR A 119 -12.98 23.51 6.24
CA THR A 119 -13.06 22.88 4.93
C THR A 119 -11.69 22.70 4.29
N ALA A 120 -10.82 23.72 4.34
CA ALA A 120 -9.46 23.64 3.82
C ALA A 120 -8.64 22.56 4.55
N ALA A 121 -8.71 22.51 5.88
CA ALA A 121 -8.04 21.51 6.70
C ALA A 121 -8.56 20.09 6.44
N ALA A 122 -9.87 19.91 6.26
CA ALA A 122 -10.46 18.62 5.90
C ALA A 122 -9.96 18.13 4.53
N VAL A 123 -9.88 19.01 3.53
CA VAL A 123 -9.35 18.69 2.20
C VAL A 123 -7.84 18.39 2.27
N GLU A 124 -7.07 19.17 3.02
CA GLU A 124 -5.65 18.89 3.25
C GLU A 124 -5.44 17.51 3.89
N SER A 125 -6.23 17.18 4.91
CA SER A 125 -6.18 15.88 5.58
C SER A 125 -6.54 14.73 4.63
N ALA A 126 -7.55 14.90 3.78
CA ALA A 126 -7.91 13.91 2.77
C ALA A 126 -6.78 13.67 1.77
N ILE A 127 -6.11 14.74 1.31
CA ILE A 127 -4.96 14.65 0.40
C ILE A 127 -3.80 13.91 1.09
N LYS A 128 -3.46 14.28 2.33
CA LYS A 128 -2.40 13.60 3.10
C LYS A 128 -2.70 12.11 3.30
N THR A 129 -3.96 11.76 3.59
CA THR A 129 -4.40 10.36 3.70
C THR A 129 -4.22 9.60 2.40
N TYR A 130 -4.56 10.20 1.24
CA TYR A 130 -4.34 9.58 -0.06
C TYR A 130 -2.86 9.21 -0.27
N TYR A 131 -1.92 10.13 -0.03
CA TYR A 131 -0.50 9.83 -0.15
C TYR A 131 -0.02 8.78 0.85
N LYS A 132 -0.49 8.86 2.11
CA LYS A 132 -0.15 7.88 3.15
C LYS A 132 -0.57 6.46 2.76
N MET A 133 -1.78 6.29 2.21
CA MET A 133 -2.31 4.98 1.82
C MET A 133 -1.65 4.40 0.55
N ASN A 134 -1.07 5.24 -0.30
CA ASN A 134 -0.35 4.82 -1.52
C ASN A 134 1.18 4.79 -1.33
N THR A 135 1.66 4.94 -0.09
CA THR A 135 3.08 4.82 0.22
C THR A 135 3.40 3.38 0.61
N HIS A 136 4.19 2.70 -0.22
CA HIS A 136 4.66 1.34 0.01
C HIS A 136 6.14 1.38 0.38
N ARG A 137 6.43 1.18 1.65
CA ARG A 137 7.79 1.17 2.19
C ARG A 137 8.43 -0.21 2.00
N GLY A 138 9.70 -0.23 1.65
CA GLY A 138 10.48 -1.45 1.46
C GLY A 138 11.85 -1.14 0.86
N CYS A 139 12.72 -2.13 0.80
CA CYS A 139 14.01 -1.94 0.13
C CYS A 139 13.84 -1.66 -1.37
N THR A 140 14.34 -0.51 -1.83
CA THR A 140 14.29 -0.10 -3.25
C THR A 140 15.57 -0.41 -4.03
N ASN A 141 16.62 -0.94 -3.38
CA ASN A 141 17.85 -1.32 -4.06
C ASN A 141 17.69 -2.67 -4.79
N ARG A 142 17.71 -2.64 -6.12
CA ARG A 142 17.53 -3.84 -6.97
C ARG A 142 18.61 -4.91 -6.76
N ASP A 143 19.82 -4.53 -6.34
CA ASP A 143 20.91 -5.49 -6.10
C ASP A 143 20.82 -6.14 -4.70
N SER A 144 19.91 -5.69 -3.83
CA SER A 144 19.73 -6.25 -2.47
C SER A 144 18.87 -7.52 -2.48
N PRO A 145 19.19 -8.54 -1.64
CA PRO A 145 18.42 -9.79 -1.57
C PRO A 145 16.95 -9.62 -1.15
N ASN A 146 16.66 -8.58 -0.37
CA ASN A 146 15.32 -8.23 0.11
C ASN A 146 14.65 -7.11 -0.72
N TYR A 147 15.08 -6.91 -1.97
CA TYR A 147 14.46 -5.94 -2.88
C TYR A 147 12.95 -6.17 -2.99
N ASN A 148 12.18 -5.11 -2.73
CA ASN A 148 10.73 -5.12 -2.87
C ASN A 148 10.32 -4.35 -4.12
N TYR A 149 9.90 -5.07 -5.16
CA TYR A 149 9.48 -4.46 -6.42
C TYR A 149 8.20 -3.61 -6.34
N LEU A 150 7.42 -3.74 -5.26
CA LEU A 150 6.23 -2.92 -5.00
C LEU A 150 6.55 -1.66 -4.17
N ALA A 151 7.75 -1.55 -3.60
CA ALA A 151 8.13 -0.41 -2.79
C ALA A 151 8.37 0.83 -3.65
N ASN A 152 7.77 1.95 -3.25
CA ASN A 152 7.97 3.26 -3.85
C ASN A 152 8.72 4.24 -2.94
N VAL A 153 9.00 3.84 -1.70
CA VAL A 153 9.78 4.60 -0.73
C VAL A 153 10.75 3.66 -0.02
N ASP A 154 12.04 4.00 -0.05
CA ASP A 154 13.07 3.27 0.69
C ASP A 154 12.80 3.31 2.18
N ASP A 155 12.90 2.16 2.84
CA ASP A 155 12.77 2.02 4.28
C ASP A 155 14.12 1.95 5.00
N GLY A 156 15.24 1.97 4.26
CA GLY A 156 16.59 1.90 4.82
C GLY A 156 17.02 0.49 5.23
N THR A 157 16.26 -0.55 4.85
CA THR A 157 16.54 -1.95 5.23
C THR A 157 17.28 -2.75 4.15
N CYS A 158 17.75 -2.10 3.07
CA CYS A 158 18.44 -2.78 1.98
C CYS A 158 19.78 -3.43 2.35
N GLU A 159 20.41 -2.94 3.42
CA GLU A 159 21.67 -3.47 3.97
C GLU A 159 21.38 -4.35 5.20
N TYR A 160 20.53 -5.36 5.03
CA TYR A 160 20.16 -6.24 6.14
C TYR A 160 21.12 -7.43 6.29
N ASN A 161 21.46 -7.71 7.55
CA ASN A 161 22.16 -8.92 7.95
C ASN A 161 21.14 -10.07 8.03
N LEU A 162 21.24 -11.06 7.13
CA LEU A 162 20.32 -12.20 6.88
C LEU A 162 19.91 -13.08 8.09
N ASN A 163 20.20 -12.65 9.32
CA ASN A 163 19.61 -13.23 10.51
C ASN A 163 18.15 -12.80 10.63
N ALA A 164 17.31 -13.25 9.70
CA ALA A 164 15.88 -13.33 9.91
C ALA A 164 15.67 -14.23 11.13
N THR A 165 15.49 -13.63 12.29
CA THR A 165 15.09 -14.37 13.49
C THR A 165 13.71 -14.90 13.20
N ASN A 166 13.55 -16.22 13.07
CA ASN A 166 12.23 -16.84 12.99
C ASN A 166 11.40 -16.32 14.17
N THR A 167 10.41 -15.46 13.88
CA THR A 167 9.55 -14.92 14.92
C THR A 167 8.38 -15.87 15.09
N ASN A 168 8.25 -16.40 16.31
CA ASN A 168 7.17 -17.33 16.61
C ASN A 168 5.87 -16.54 16.70
N PHE A 169 4.79 -17.10 16.14
CA PHE A 169 3.48 -16.45 16.11
C PHE A 169 2.52 -17.14 17.07
N GLY A 170 2.04 -16.43 18.10
CA GLY A 170 1.17 -17.03 19.13
C GLY A 170 -0.32 -17.08 18.77
N GLY A 171 -0.68 -16.64 17.56
CA GLY A 171 -2.06 -16.54 17.09
C GLY A 171 -2.66 -15.15 17.28
N VAL A 172 -3.96 -15.05 16.99
CA VAL A 172 -4.76 -13.82 17.15
C VAL A 172 -6.07 -14.14 17.87
N PHE A 173 -6.68 -13.12 18.45
CA PHE A 173 -8.03 -13.17 19.00
C PHE A 173 -8.67 -11.78 18.98
N GLN A 174 -9.98 -11.71 19.17
CA GLN A 174 -10.75 -10.48 19.19
C GLN A 174 -11.80 -10.50 20.30
N THR A 175 -11.83 -9.44 21.12
CA THR A 175 -12.86 -9.22 22.13
C THR A 175 -13.87 -8.20 21.61
N CYS A 176 -15.08 -8.20 22.17
CA CYS A 176 -16.13 -7.25 21.82
C CYS A 176 -16.97 -6.89 23.05
N ASN A 177 -17.20 -5.59 23.25
CA ASN A 177 -18.04 -5.05 24.31
C ASN A 177 -19.21 -4.27 23.71
N VAL A 178 -20.41 -4.45 24.28
CA VAL A 178 -21.62 -3.74 23.85
C VAL A 178 -21.92 -2.59 24.79
N THR A 179 -22.26 -1.44 24.23
CA THR A 179 -22.90 -0.33 24.93
C THR A 179 -24.28 -0.09 24.33
N GLY A 180 -25.34 -0.10 25.15
CA GLY A 180 -26.73 0.03 24.71
C GLY A 180 -27.55 -1.25 24.92
N ASN A 181 -28.80 -1.25 24.44
CA ASN A 181 -29.76 -2.35 24.65
C ASN A 181 -30.00 -3.12 23.35
N ILE A 182 -28.96 -3.78 22.83
CA ILE A 182 -29.04 -4.65 21.67
C ILE A 182 -28.25 -5.94 21.93
N ASP A 183 -28.91 -7.08 21.72
CA ASP A 183 -28.32 -8.40 21.86
C ASP A 183 -27.68 -8.88 20.55
N GLY A 184 -26.64 -9.71 20.65
CA GLY A 184 -26.04 -10.43 19.52
C GLY A 184 -25.19 -9.59 18.54
N ILE A 185 -25.03 -8.28 18.76
CA ILE A 185 -24.17 -7.43 17.91
C ILE A 185 -22.70 -7.88 17.94
N CYS A 186 -22.22 -8.47 19.05
CA CYS A 186 -20.85 -8.95 19.19
C CYS A 186 -20.62 -10.36 18.64
N ASP A 187 -21.66 -11.12 18.28
CA ASP A 187 -21.51 -12.54 17.90
C ASP A 187 -20.63 -12.73 16.67
N THR A 188 -20.64 -11.76 15.75
CA THR A 188 -19.80 -11.74 14.54
C THR A 188 -18.38 -11.25 14.79
N PHE A 189 -18.14 -10.53 15.89
CA PHE A 189 -16.85 -9.92 16.20
C PHE A 189 -16.05 -10.72 17.23
N LEU A 190 -16.66 -11.63 18.00
CA LEU A 190 -15.92 -12.45 18.96
C LEU A 190 -15.13 -13.55 18.24
N SER A 191 -13.82 -13.60 18.50
CA SER A 191 -12.93 -14.59 17.91
C SER A 191 -11.90 -15.04 18.94
N LYS A 192 -11.86 -16.34 19.24
CA LYS A 192 -10.97 -16.92 20.24
C LYS A 192 -9.68 -17.41 19.61
N ASN A 193 -8.60 -17.42 20.39
CA ASN A 193 -7.38 -18.09 19.97
C ASN A 193 -7.61 -19.62 20.04
N PRO A 194 -7.47 -20.37 18.93
CA PRO A 194 -7.78 -21.80 18.94
C PRO A 194 -6.93 -22.61 19.91
N LEU A 195 -5.69 -22.18 20.22
CA LEU A 195 -4.79 -22.89 21.12
C LEU A 195 -5.21 -22.75 22.58
N THR A 196 -5.70 -21.58 23.00
CA THR A 196 -6.13 -21.35 24.38
C THR A 196 -7.62 -21.63 24.58
N GLY A 197 -8.41 -21.64 23.51
CA GLY A 197 -9.87 -21.73 23.56
C GLY A 197 -10.52 -20.49 24.19
N ASP A 198 -9.78 -19.39 24.31
CA ASP A 198 -10.20 -18.17 24.99
C ASP A 198 -9.63 -16.90 24.33
N PHE A 199 -10.01 -15.73 24.84
CA PHE A 199 -9.52 -14.42 24.41
C PHE A 199 -8.18 -14.09 25.07
N SER A 200 -7.20 -15.00 24.93
CA SER A 200 -5.91 -14.91 25.60
C SER A 200 -4.79 -15.50 24.77
N CYS A 201 -3.56 -15.07 25.08
CA CYS A 201 -2.36 -15.61 24.47
C CYS A 201 -1.84 -16.87 25.19
N PRO A 202 -1.15 -17.76 24.46
CA PRO A 202 -0.49 -18.92 25.07
C PRO A 202 0.64 -18.51 26.01
N ASN A 203 1.06 -19.42 26.89
CA ASN A 203 2.20 -19.19 27.79
C ASN A 203 3.48 -18.86 27.00
N GLY A 204 4.17 -17.80 27.41
CA GLY A 204 5.35 -17.28 26.70
C GLY A 204 5.02 -16.27 25.59
N PHE A 205 3.75 -15.88 25.44
CA PHE A 205 3.31 -14.83 24.53
C PHE A 205 2.55 -13.72 25.28
N ILE A 206 2.66 -12.50 24.78
CA ILE A 206 1.92 -11.32 25.26
C ILE A 206 0.90 -10.88 24.23
N ALA A 207 -0.26 -10.43 24.71
CA ALA A 207 -1.30 -9.86 23.86
C ALA A 207 -0.94 -8.42 23.49
N VAL A 208 -0.80 -8.15 22.19
CA VAL A 208 -0.52 -6.83 21.64
C VAL A 208 -1.76 -6.32 20.91
N PRO A 209 -2.32 -5.16 21.29
CA PRO A 209 -3.48 -4.61 20.62
C PRO A 209 -3.15 -4.25 19.16
N LEU A 210 -4.07 -4.51 18.25
CA LEU A 210 -3.93 -4.16 16.83
C LEU A 210 -4.89 -3.06 16.42
N PHE A 211 -6.19 -3.34 16.52
CA PHE A 211 -7.22 -2.50 15.95
C PHE A 211 -8.43 -2.42 16.87
N LEU A 212 -8.82 -1.20 17.19
CA LEU A 212 -10.08 -0.86 17.83
C LEU A 212 -11.05 -0.37 16.78
N GLY A 213 -12.15 -1.09 16.61
CA GLY A 213 -13.25 -0.73 15.70
C GLY A 213 -14.57 -0.60 16.45
N HIS A 214 -15.50 0.15 15.85
CA HIS A 214 -16.83 0.38 16.41
C HIS A 214 -17.87 0.10 15.32
N ASP A 215 -18.91 -0.65 15.65
CA ASP A 215 -20.06 -0.88 14.79
C ASP A 215 -21.35 -0.43 15.50
N ASN A 216 -22.24 0.22 14.76
CA ASN A 216 -23.49 0.75 15.30
C ASN A 216 -24.66 0.02 14.67
N LYS A 217 -25.51 -0.56 15.51
CA LYS A 217 -26.75 -1.21 15.08
C LYS A 217 -27.95 -0.47 15.68
N GLU A 218 -28.98 -0.31 14.88
CA GLU A 218 -30.28 0.18 15.32
C GLU A 218 -31.32 -0.92 15.09
N GLU A 219 -32.03 -1.30 16.14
CA GLU A 219 -33.14 -2.26 16.06
C GLU A 219 -34.47 -1.57 16.35
N VAL A 220 -35.35 -1.60 15.37
CA VAL A 220 -36.68 -0.99 15.45
C VAL A 220 -37.70 -2.05 15.84
N HIS A 221 -38.23 -1.94 17.06
CA HIS A 221 -39.28 -2.79 17.56
C HIS A 221 -40.63 -2.07 17.48
N ARG A 222 -41.64 -2.74 16.90
CA ARG A 222 -43.02 -2.24 16.87
C ARG A 222 -43.88 -3.08 17.81
N THR A 223 -44.23 -2.53 18.95
CA THR A 223 -45.13 -3.16 19.92
C THR A 223 -46.55 -2.66 19.72
N CYS A 224 -47.48 -3.56 19.41
CA CYS A 224 -48.89 -3.24 19.28
C CYS A 224 -49.69 -3.76 20.47
N SER A 225 -50.35 -2.88 21.21
CA SER A 225 -51.29 -3.22 22.27
C SER A 225 -52.73 -3.05 21.77
N LYS A 226 -53.62 -3.99 22.12
CA LYS A 226 -55.06 -3.86 21.83
C LYS A 226 -55.71 -3.00 22.89
N TYR A 227 -56.46 -1.98 22.46
CA TYR A 227 -57.28 -1.17 23.34
C TYR A 227 -58.70 -1.15 22.77
N MET A 228 -59.65 -1.71 23.52
CA MET A 228 -61.03 -2.02 23.08
C MET A 228 -61.12 -3.10 21.98
N ILE A 229 -62.33 -3.61 21.73
CA ILE A 229 -62.59 -4.85 20.94
C ILE A 229 -62.12 -4.74 19.48
N PHE A 230 -62.01 -3.53 18.92
CA PHE A 230 -61.69 -3.32 17.50
C PHE A 230 -60.46 -2.45 17.22
N TRP A 231 -59.82 -1.86 18.23
CA TRP A 231 -58.73 -0.90 18.03
C TRP A 231 -57.41 -1.42 18.60
N SER A 232 -56.32 -1.19 17.88
CA SER A 232 -54.96 -1.49 18.31
C SER A 232 -54.12 -0.22 18.23
N HIS A 233 -53.41 0.09 19.31
CA HIS A 233 -52.39 1.11 19.32
C HIS A 233 -51.03 0.44 19.10
N CYS A 234 -50.20 1.00 18.22
CA CYS A 234 -48.86 0.50 18.00
C CYS A 234 -47.86 1.62 18.30
N GLU A 235 -46.89 1.31 19.15
CA GLU A 235 -45.75 2.15 19.44
C GLU A 235 -44.52 1.54 18.80
N THR A 236 -43.68 2.40 18.22
CA THR A 236 -42.41 2.00 17.61
C THR A 236 -41.29 2.56 18.49
N THR A 237 -40.47 1.66 19.04
CA THR A 237 -39.30 2.01 19.84
C THR A 237 -38.04 1.56 19.09
N SER A 238 -37.06 2.45 18.92
CA SER A 238 -35.74 2.07 18.43
C SER A 238 -34.78 1.87 19.60
N ASN A 239 -34.08 0.74 19.59
CA ASN A 239 -32.93 0.50 20.44
C ASN A 239 -31.68 0.78 19.60
N LEU A 240 -30.78 1.59 20.13
CA LEU A 240 -29.45 1.83 19.56
C LEU A 240 -28.42 1.11 20.43
N GLY A 241 -27.48 0.45 19.77
CA GLY A 241 -26.37 -0.24 20.40
C GLY A 241 -25.09 -0.06 19.59
N THR A 242 -23.98 0.09 20.30
CA THR A 242 -22.65 0.19 19.71
C THR A 242 -21.82 -0.99 20.20
N ALA A 243 -21.22 -1.73 19.28
CA ALA A 243 -20.23 -2.76 19.56
C ALA A 243 -18.83 -2.17 19.40
N SER A 244 -18.03 -2.24 20.45
CA SER A 244 -16.61 -1.90 20.42
C SER A 244 -15.80 -3.18 20.43
N TYR A 245 -15.15 -3.51 19.31
CA TYR A 245 -14.32 -4.71 19.17
C TYR A 245 -12.83 -4.37 19.08
N GLN A 246 -12.01 -5.18 19.74
CA GLN A 246 -10.57 -4.99 19.83
C GLN A 246 -9.84 -6.26 19.39
N SER A 247 -9.07 -6.15 18.31
CA SER A 247 -8.19 -7.21 17.81
C SER A 247 -6.88 -7.23 18.57
N TYR A 248 -6.35 -8.43 18.80
CA TYR A 248 -5.04 -8.68 19.38
C TYR A 248 -4.28 -9.72 18.57
N TRP A 249 -2.94 -9.61 18.60
CA TRP A 249 -2.05 -10.70 18.20
C TRP A 249 -1.09 -11.04 19.32
N CYS A 250 -0.62 -12.28 19.32
CA CYS A 250 0.24 -12.82 20.36
C CYS A 250 1.71 -12.77 19.91
N CYS A 251 2.45 -11.87 20.53
CA CYS A 251 3.89 -11.66 20.30
C CYS A 251 4.71 -12.47 21.32
N PRO A 252 5.81 -13.13 20.91
CA PRO A 252 6.63 -13.91 21.83
C PRO A 252 7.32 -13.02 22.85
N GLN A 253 7.24 -13.40 24.12
CA GLN A 253 7.97 -12.78 25.23
C GLN A 253 9.15 -13.69 25.55
N GLY A 254 10.40 -13.20 25.42
CA GLY A 254 11.61 -14.02 25.59
C GLY A 254 11.56 -14.88 26.86
N GLY A 255 11.67 -16.20 26.68
CA GLY A 255 11.49 -17.20 27.75
C GLY A 255 11.35 -18.61 27.19
N ASN A 256 11.26 -19.62 28.06
CA ASN A 256 11.02 -21.02 27.66
C ASN A 256 9.58 -21.17 27.15
N GLN A 257 9.43 -21.30 25.83
CA GLN A 257 8.13 -21.49 25.19
C GLN A 257 7.76 -22.98 25.18
N SER A 258 6.58 -23.31 25.71
CA SER A 258 6.04 -24.67 25.61
C SER A 258 5.37 -24.96 24.25
N PHE A 259 5.01 -23.92 23.52
CA PHE A 259 4.40 -23.98 22.19
C PHE A 259 5.32 -23.30 21.17
N PRO A 260 5.67 -23.96 20.05
CA PRO A 260 6.62 -23.40 19.08
C PRO A 260 6.06 -22.22 18.26
N GLY A 261 4.75 -21.98 18.32
CA GLY A 261 4.08 -20.99 17.48
C GLY A 261 3.22 -21.64 16.39
N TYR A 262 2.28 -20.88 15.86
CA TYR A 262 1.53 -21.22 14.67
C TYR A 262 2.39 -21.01 13.42
N LEU A 263 2.17 -21.86 12.42
CA LEU A 263 2.49 -21.55 11.04
C LEU A 263 1.55 -20.46 10.53
N PHE A 264 2.10 -19.51 9.79
CA PHE A 264 1.33 -18.44 9.15
C PHE A 264 1.15 -18.74 7.66
N GLY A 265 -0.11 -18.83 7.22
CA GLY A 265 -0.49 -19.21 5.84
C GLY A 265 -0.99 -18.02 5.02
N GLY A 266 -0.62 -16.81 5.40
CA GLY A 266 -1.13 -15.58 4.82
C GLY A 266 -2.47 -15.12 5.42
N LEU A 267 -3.04 -14.11 4.78
CA LEU A 267 -4.28 -13.48 5.19
C LEU A 267 -5.09 -13.07 3.96
N TYR A 268 -6.39 -12.87 4.14
CA TYR A 268 -7.28 -12.37 3.09
C TYR A 268 -8.43 -11.58 3.69
N THR A 269 -9.14 -10.82 2.86
CA THR A 269 -10.35 -10.10 3.25
C THR A 269 -11.49 -10.46 2.31
N THR A 270 -12.65 -9.81 2.46
CA THR A 270 -13.78 -9.98 1.52
C THR A 270 -13.50 -9.43 0.12
N GLN A 271 -12.44 -8.65 -0.04
CA GLN A 271 -12.08 -8.01 -1.31
C GLN A 271 -10.70 -8.44 -1.82
N LEU A 272 -9.77 -8.75 -0.92
CA LEU A 272 -8.39 -9.08 -1.26
C LEU A 272 -8.14 -10.58 -1.09
N PRO A 273 -7.63 -11.29 -2.12
CA PRO A 273 -7.29 -12.70 -2.00
C PRO A 273 -6.03 -12.92 -1.17
N ASN A 274 -5.85 -14.13 -0.65
CA ASN A 274 -4.61 -14.54 -0.01
C ASN A 274 -3.52 -14.71 -1.06
N VAL A 275 -2.34 -14.11 -0.83
CA VAL A 275 -1.18 -14.21 -1.73
C VAL A 275 -0.68 -15.66 -1.92
N VAL A 276 -0.90 -16.54 -0.94
CA VAL A 276 -0.45 -17.94 -0.99
C VAL A 276 -1.37 -18.77 -1.90
N THR A 277 -2.69 -18.57 -1.81
CA THR A 277 -3.68 -19.37 -2.55
C THR A 277 -4.22 -18.67 -3.80
N GLN A 278 -3.99 -17.37 -3.94
CA GLN A 278 -4.60 -16.49 -4.96
C GLN A 278 -6.13 -16.49 -4.92
N HIS A 279 -6.72 -16.91 -3.79
CA HIS A 279 -8.14 -17.01 -3.55
C HIS A 279 -8.50 -16.47 -2.14
N GLN A 280 -9.78 -16.23 -1.87
CA GLN A 280 -10.28 -15.84 -0.54
C GLN A 280 -10.41 -17.07 0.37
N SER A 281 -9.32 -17.82 0.50
CA SER A 281 -9.25 -19.08 1.25
C SER A 281 -7.87 -19.31 1.85
N CYS A 282 -7.83 -20.14 2.89
CA CYS A 282 -6.58 -20.61 3.47
C CYS A 282 -5.95 -21.74 2.67
N PRO A 283 -4.61 -21.90 2.73
CA PRO A 283 -3.94 -23.07 2.20
C PRO A 283 -4.43 -24.36 2.85
N GLN A 284 -4.10 -25.51 2.25
CA GLN A 284 -4.43 -26.80 2.84
C GLN A 284 -3.77 -26.96 4.22
N TYR A 285 -4.49 -27.54 5.19
CA TYR A 285 -4.07 -27.70 6.60
C TYR A 285 -4.09 -26.41 7.44
N PHE A 286 -4.57 -25.29 6.90
CA PHE A 286 -4.75 -24.04 7.63
C PHE A 286 -6.22 -23.76 7.94
N THR A 287 -6.45 -23.10 9.07
CA THR A 287 -7.77 -22.62 9.50
C THR A 287 -7.78 -21.10 9.53
N ALA A 288 -8.93 -20.50 9.19
CA ALA A 288 -9.09 -19.05 9.16
C ALA A 288 -9.60 -18.53 10.52
N ILE A 289 -8.87 -17.59 11.12
CA ILE A 289 -9.34 -16.82 12.27
C ILE A 289 -9.76 -15.43 11.80
N GLY A 290 -11.00 -15.04 12.07
CA GLY A 290 -11.50 -13.70 11.77
C GLY A 290 -11.11 -12.69 12.83
N ILE A 291 -10.58 -11.54 12.42
CA ILE A 291 -10.32 -10.38 13.27
C ILE A 291 -10.65 -9.09 12.51
N ALA A 292 -10.60 -7.95 13.21
CA ALA A 292 -11.09 -6.66 12.75
C ALA A 292 -12.54 -6.81 12.22
N GLU A 293 -12.86 -6.14 11.12
CA GLU A 293 -14.17 -6.21 10.48
C GLU A 293 -14.30 -7.45 9.57
N ASP A 294 -13.35 -7.66 8.65
CA ASP A 294 -13.46 -8.70 7.63
C ASP A 294 -12.14 -9.45 7.35
N LEU A 295 -11.09 -9.20 8.14
CA LEU A 295 -9.77 -9.78 7.97
C LEU A 295 -9.76 -11.25 8.45
N LYS A 296 -9.29 -12.16 7.60
CA LYS A 296 -9.12 -13.58 7.90
C LYS A 296 -7.63 -13.93 7.88
N ILE A 297 -7.14 -14.48 8.99
CA ILE A 297 -5.75 -14.91 9.18
C ILE A 297 -5.67 -16.42 9.14
N CYS A 298 -4.84 -16.97 8.26
CA CYS A 298 -4.68 -18.41 8.11
C CYS A 298 -3.60 -18.92 9.04
N VAL A 299 -3.97 -19.82 9.96
CA VAL A 299 -3.05 -20.42 10.93
C VAL A 299 -3.11 -21.95 10.91
N SER A 300 -1.98 -22.59 11.21
CA SER A 300 -1.89 -24.05 11.37
C SER A 300 -0.92 -24.39 12.49
N ASP A 301 -1.26 -25.36 13.32
CA ASP A 301 -0.38 -26.00 14.30
C ASP A 301 0.17 -27.35 13.79
N ASP A 302 -0.26 -27.79 12.60
CA ASP A 302 0.23 -28.99 11.92
C ASP A 302 1.52 -28.66 11.15
N ILE A 303 2.64 -28.74 11.86
CA ILE A 303 3.97 -28.45 11.29
C ILE A 303 4.31 -29.45 10.18
N GLU A 304 3.91 -30.71 10.30
CA GLU A 304 4.28 -31.75 9.35
C GLU A 304 3.65 -31.52 7.97
N ASN A 305 2.37 -31.18 7.93
CA ASN A 305 1.64 -31.03 6.67
C ASN A 305 1.54 -29.57 6.19
N GLY A 306 1.52 -28.62 7.10
CA GLY A 306 1.31 -27.19 6.82
C GLY A 306 2.57 -26.43 6.42
N PHE A 307 3.77 -26.91 6.78
CA PHE A 307 5.02 -26.15 6.62
C PHE A 307 5.30 -25.74 5.17
N GLN A 308 4.99 -26.60 4.20
CA GLN A 308 5.18 -26.33 2.77
C GLN A 308 4.36 -25.12 2.25
N TYR A 309 3.26 -24.78 2.92
CA TYR A 309 2.40 -23.63 2.57
C TYR A 309 2.56 -22.47 3.54
N SER A 310 3.46 -22.59 4.51
CA SER A 310 3.75 -21.53 5.48
C SER A 310 4.67 -20.49 4.87
N ILE A 311 4.45 -19.24 5.25
CA ILE A 311 5.34 -18.12 4.93
C ILE A 311 5.90 -17.53 6.23
N PRO A 312 7.13 -17.00 6.22
CA PRO A 312 7.68 -16.32 7.39
C PRO A 312 6.76 -15.19 7.87
N PHE A 313 6.65 -15.06 9.18
CA PHE A 313 5.85 -14.02 9.81
C PHE A 313 6.78 -13.01 10.49
N GLY A 314 6.52 -11.71 10.26
CA GLY A 314 7.32 -10.59 10.79
C GLY A 314 6.60 -9.74 11.84
N GLY A 315 5.37 -10.10 12.22
CA GLY A 315 4.52 -9.32 13.12
C GLY A 315 3.42 -8.52 12.42
N PHE A 316 2.50 -7.99 13.22
CA PHE A 316 1.42 -7.09 12.77
C PHE A 316 1.62 -5.69 13.33
N PHE A 317 1.12 -4.70 12.60
CA PHE A 317 1.00 -3.30 13.04
C PHE A 317 -0.26 -2.68 12.44
N SER A 318 -0.66 -1.52 12.94
CA SER A 318 -1.77 -0.73 12.43
C SER A 318 -1.46 0.77 12.55
N CYS A 319 -2.40 1.63 12.15
CA CYS A 319 -2.28 3.07 12.40
C CYS A 319 -2.42 3.45 13.88
N GLN A 320 -2.89 2.53 14.72
CA GLN A 320 -3.14 2.74 16.15
C GLN A 320 -2.02 2.12 17.01
N ASN A 321 -1.39 1.04 16.54
CA ASN A 321 -0.43 0.25 17.33
C ASN A 321 0.75 -0.24 16.48
N ASP A 322 1.94 -0.19 17.06
CA ASP A 322 3.20 -0.60 16.42
C ASP A 322 3.49 -2.10 16.55
N ASN A 323 4.40 -2.59 15.69
CA ASN A 323 4.96 -3.93 15.78
C ASN A 323 6.09 -3.98 16.82
N LEU A 324 5.87 -4.66 17.95
CA LEU A 324 6.86 -4.78 19.02
C LEU A 324 8.12 -5.56 18.62
N LEU A 325 8.06 -6.40 17.57
CA LEU A 325 9.24 -7.10 17.05
C LEU A 325 10.21 -6.14 16.36
N ALA A 326 9.70 -5.06 15.76
CA ALA A 326 10.51 -4.00 15.14
C ALA A 326 11.08 -3.03 16.19
N ALA A 327 10.33 -2.73 17.25
CA ALA A 327 10.71 -1.75 18.27
C ALA A 327 11.97 -2.11 19.07
N ASN A 328 12.28 -3.40 19.21
CA ASN A 328 13.55 -3.87 19.81
C ASN A 328 14.76 -3.67 18.89
N GLN A 329 14.56 -3.20 17.65
CA GLN A 329 15.58 -2.82 16.69
C GLN A 329 15.49 -1.32 16.33
N ASN A 330 15.61 -0.41 17.32
CA ASN A 330 15.80 1.04 17.10
C ASN A 330 14.94 1.70 15.98
N ALA A 331 13.66 1.32 15.86
CA ALA A 331 12.78 1.82 14.80
C ALA A 331 11.68 2.71 15.41
N THR A 332 11.68 4.01 15.08
CA THR A 332 10.79 5.04 15.67
C THR A 332 9.46 5.25 14.95
N HIS A 333 9.02 4.32 14.08
CA HIS A 333 7.72 4.40 13.41
C HIS A 333 7.10 3.00 13.19
N CYS A 334 5.82 2.95 12.80
CA CYS A 334 5.12 1.72 12.40
C CYS A 334 5.85 1.04 11.22
N HIS A 335 6.84 0.20 11.52
CA HIS A 335 7.65 -0.50 10.53
C HIS A 335 7.21 -1.96 10.43
N ALA A 336 6.99 -2.42 9.20
CA ALA A 336 7.11 -3.83 8.88
C ALA A 336 8.59 -4.19 8.99
N VAL A 337 8.93 -5.24 9.74
CA VAL A 337 10.20 -5.93 9.54
C VAL A 337 10.01 -6.75 8.27
N THR A 338 10.66 -6.35 7.19
CA THR A 338 10.65 -7.03 5.89
C THR A 338 11.68 -8.14 5.84
#